data_AF-A0A1Y5FCE8-F1
#
_entry.id   AF-A0A1Y5FCE8-F1
#
_cell.length_a   1.000
_cell.length_b   1.000
_cell.length_c   1.000
_cell.angle_alpha   90.00
_cell.angle_beta   90.00
_cell.angle_gamma   90.00
#
_symmetry.space_group_name_H-M   'P 1'
#
loop_
_entity.id
_entity.type
_entity.pdbx_description
1 polymer ?
#
loop_
_entity_poly.entity_id
_entity_poly.type
_entity_poly.pdbx_seq_one_letter_code
_entity_poly.pdbx_strand_id
1 'polypeptide(L)'
;MKMETIETSQSKQIQPLSNNEEIMNLEILIAKLKGICHEIDPYSELALSMKERLVDIGIEEFNDPFALTNHLLFMTENAIEKLVVLKQEH
;
A
#
# COMPACT_ATOMS: atom_id res chain seq x y z
N MET A 1 -1.57 -42.95 -35.21
CA MET A 1 -2.29 -42.11 -34.23
C MET A 1 -1.26 -41.07 -33.77
N LYS A 2 -1.34 -39.78 -34.15
CA LYS A 2 -2.17 -38.71 -33.53
C LYS A 2 -2.12 -38.78 -32.00
N MET A 3 -1.79 -37.76 -31.21
CA MET A 3 -1.36 -36.37 -31.39
C MET A 3 -1.09 -35.88 -29.94
N GLU A 4 -0.05 -35.06 -29.71
CA GLU A 4 -0.06 -33.86 -28.84
C GLU A 4 -0.40 -33.97 -27.31
N THR A 5 0.06 -33.13 -26.36
CA THR A 5 0.40 -31.69 -26.36
C THR A 5 1.05 -31.31 -25.00
N ILE A 6 2.07 -30.42 -25.02
CA ILE A 6 2.20 -29.13 -24.28
C ILE A 6 2.36 -29.17 -22.74
N GLU A 7 3.55 -28.92 -22.17
CA GLU A 7 4.30 -27.64 -21.94
C GLU A 7 3.90 -26.87 -20.65
N THR A 8 4.95 -26.61 -19.86
CA THR A 8 5.25 -25.39 -19.07
C THR A 8 4.25 -24.84 -18.05
N SER A 9 4.73 -24.65 -16.82
CA SER A 9 4.28 -23.61 -15.90
C SER A 9 5.55 -22.94 -15.34
N GLN A 10 6.16 -22.04 -16.12
CA GLN A 10 6.02 -20.59 -15.96
C GLN A 10 6.50 -20.10 -14.59
N SER A 11 7.82 -19.91 -14.51
CA SER A 11 8.47 -19.00 -13.57
C SER A 11 7.86 -17.61 -13.74
N LYS A 12 7.17 -17.08 -12.73
CA LYS A 12 6.70 -15.70 -12.70
C LYS A 12 7.92 -14.77 -12.74
N GLN A 13 8.25 -14.26 -13.93
CA GLN A 13 9.15 -13.13 -14.08
C GLN A 13 8.41 -11.89 -13.59
N ILE A 14 8.85 -11.33 -12.46
CA ILE A 14 8.44 -10.01 -11.99
C ILE A 14 9.02 -9.01 -13.00
N GLN A 15 8.18 -8.48 -13.88
CA GLN A 15 8.58 -7.38 -14.76
C GLN A 15 8.75 -6.10 -13.92
N PRO A 16 9.73 -5.24 -14.21
CA PRO A 16 9.85 -3.95 -13.54
C PRO A 16 8.59 -3.13 -13.82
N LEU A 17 7.90 -2.69 -12.75
CA LEU A 17 6.75 -1.80 -12.83
C LEU A 17 7.16 -0.54 -13.60
N SER A 18 6.31 -0.03 -14.49
CA SER A 18 6.61 1.24 -15.15
C SER A 18 6.55 2.37 -14.12
N ASN A 19 7.46 3.36 -14.18
CA ASN A 19 7.48 4.48 -13.23
C ASN A 19 6.11 5.20 -13.12
N ASN A 20 5.34 5.28 -14.22
CA ASN A 20 4.00 5.86 -14.21
C ASN A 20 2.99 5.06 -13.38
N GLU A 21 3.06 3.73 -13.44
CA GLU A 21 2.22 2.85 -12.64
C GLU A 21 2.61 2.93 -11.16
N GLU A 22 3.90 3.05 -10.86
CA GLU A 22 4.37 3.26 -9.49
C GLU A 22 3.90 4.60 -8.91
N ILE A 23 3.98 5.68 -9.69
CA ILE A 23 3.46 7.00 -9.34
C ILE A 23 1.96 6.93 -9.03
N MET A 24 1.17 6.30 -9.92
CA MET A 24 -0.26 6.14 -9.72
C MET A 24 -0.59 5.34 -8.45
N ASN A 25 0.12 4.24 -8.21
CA ASN A 25 -0.06 3.43 -7.01
C ASN A 25 0.29 4.21 -5.74
N LEU A 26 1.35 5.01 -5.76
CA LEU A 26 1.73 5.89 -4.65
C LEU A 26 0.68 6.97 -4.39
N GLU A 27 0.13 7.60 -5.42
CA GLU A 27 -0.94 8.59 -5.27
C GLU A 27 -2.18 7.98 -4.61
N ILE A 28 -2.57 6.77 -5.03
CA ILE A 28 -3.68 6.03 -4.41
C ILE A 28 -3.37 5.72 -2.95
N LEU A 29 -2.17 5.21 -2.65
CA LEU A 29 -1.76 4.89 -1.28
C LEU A 29 -1.77 6.13 -0.37
N ILE A 30 -1.21 7.25 -0.84
CA ILE A 30 -1.19 8.52 -0.10
C ILE A 30 -2.61 9.00 0.17
N ALA A 31 -3.52 8.89 -0.80
CA ALA A 31 -4.92 9.28 -0.62
C ALA A 31 -5.60 8.44 0.48
N LYS A 32 -5.38 7.11 0.48
CA LYS A 32 -5.89 6.20 1.51
C LYS A 32 -5.32 6.54 2.90
N LEU A 33 -3.99 6.69 2.99
CA LEU A 33 -3.27 7.03 4.22
C LEU A 33 -3.78 8.35 4.81
N LYS A 34 -3.90 9.41 3.98
CA LYS A 34 -4.43 10.71 4.42
C LYS A 34 -5.86 10.61 4.96
N GLY A 35 -6.71 9.82 4.30
CA GLY A 35 -8.08 9.58 4.78
C GLY A 35 -8.08 8.91 6.16
N ILE A 36 -7.25 7.89 6.36
CA ILE A 36 -7.12 7.19 7.64
C ILE A 36 -6.59 8.14 8.72
N CYS A 37 -5.51 8.87 8.45
CA CYS A 37 -4.92 9.84 9.39
C CYS A 37 -5.89 10.94 9.83
N HIS A 38 -6.88 11.30 9.01
CA HIS A 38 -7.88 12.31 9.37
C HIS A 38 -8.96 11.78 10.33
N GLU A 39 -9.21 10.47 10.29
CA GLU A 39 -10.32 9.83 11.00
C GLU A 39 -9.87 9.06 12.25
N ILE A 40 -8.61 8.64 12.31
CA ILE A 40 -8.09 7.86 13.42
C ILE A 40 -7.96 8.71 14.69
N ASP A 41 -8.44 8.16 15.80
CA ASP A 41 -8.28 8.74 17.14
C ASP A 41 -7.27 7.88 17.93
N PRO A 42 -6.11 8.43 18.34
CA PRO A 42 -5.10 7.68 19.08
C PRO A 42 -5.51 7.25 20.49
N TYR A 43 -6.63 7.76 21.02
CA TYR A 43 -7.08 7.46 22.39
C TYR A 43 -8.33 6.57 22.44
N SER A 44 -8.82 6.15 21.28
CA SER A 44 -10.05 5.34 21.17
C SER A 44 -9.76 4.00 20.52
N GLU A 45 -10.60 3.00 20.84
CA GLU A 45 -10.56 1.72 20.15
C GLU A 45 -10.93 1.88 18.67
N LEU A 46 -10.25 1.12 17.81
CA LEU A 46 -10.50 1.16 16.36
C LEU A 46 -11.79 0.41 16.01
N ALA A 47 -12.69 1.09 15.30
CA ALA A 47 -13.86 0.48 14.69
C ALA A 47 -13.45 -0.60 13.67
N LEU A 48 -14.33 -1.60 13.44
CA LEU A 48 -14.07 -2.68 12.48
C LEU A 48 -13.78 -2.14 11.07
N SER A 49 -14.53 -1.14 10.62
CA SER A 49 -14.33 -0.48 9.33
C SER A 49 -12.96 0.21 9.20
N MET A 50 -12.41 0.72 10.31
CA MET A 50 -11.06 1.29 10.32
C MET A 50 -10.01 0.20 10.20
N LYS A 51 -10.19 -0.93 10.91
CA LYS A 51 -9.30 -2.10 10.81
C LYS A 51 -9.25 -2.66 9.39
N GLU A 52 -10.40 -2.78 8.71
CA GLU A 52 -10.45 -3.21 7.31
C GLU A 52 -9.65 -2.30 6.38
N ARG A 53 -9.79 -0.97 6.54
CA ARG A 53 -9.01 0.01 5.75
C ARG A 53 -7.51 -0.02 6.04
N LEU A 54 -7.13 -0.35 7.27
CA LEU A 54 -5.72 -0.53 7.65
C LEU A 54 -5.15 -1.79 7.00
N VAL A 55 -5.92 -2.89 6.93
CA VAL A 55 -5.53 -4.11 6.20
C VAL A 55 -5.33 -3.81 4.71
N ASP A 56 -6.20 -2.99 4.10
CA ASP A 56 -6.09 -2.61 2.68
C ASP A 56 -4.79 -1.86 2.32
N ILE A 57 -4.08 -1.33 3.32
CA ILE A 57 -2.77 -0.67 3.17
C ILE A 57 -1.62 -1.46 3.80
N GLY A 58 -1.87 -2.71 4.22
CA GLY A 58 -0.85 -3.64 4.72
C GLY A 58 -0.57 -3.55 6.22
N ILE A 59 -1.47 -2.96 7.01
CA ILE A 59 -1.35 -2.90 8.48
C ILE A 59 -2.27 -3.94 9.11
N GLU A 60 -1.69 -4.86 9.88
CA GLU A 60 -2.41 -5.97 10.52
C GLU A 60 -2.39 -5.91 12.07
N GLU A 61 -1.59 -5.01 12.64
CA GLU A 61 -1.48 -4.83 14.09
C GLU A 61 -2.28 -3.61 14.58
N PHE A 62 -3.22 -3.86 15.49
CA PHE A 62 -4.20 -2.87 15.97
C PHE A 62 -4.17 -2.68 17.49
N ASN A 63 -3.17 -3.26 18.15
CA ASN A 63 -3.15 -3.42 19.62
C ASN A 63 -2.92 -2.08 20.35
N ASP A 64 -2.26 -1.13 19.71
CA ASP A 64 -1.95 0.19 20.26
C ASP A 64 -2.31 1.28 19.23
N PRO A 65 -3.49 1.91 19.37
CA PRO A 65 -3.92 3.00 18.49
C PRO A 65 -2.95 4.18 18.49
N PHE A 66 -2.30 4.50 19.62
CA PHE A 66 -1.35 5.60 19.69
C PHE A 66 -0.11 5.30 18.86
N ALA A 67 0.51 4.13 19.05
CA ALA A 67 1.65 3.71 18.24
C ALA A 67 1.28 3.61 16.75
N LEU A 68 0.06 3.14 16.45
CA LEU A 68 -0.45 3.06 15.08
C LEU A 68 -0.54 4.44 14.41
N THR A 69 -1.04 5.47 15.10
CA THR A 69 -1.09 6.82 14.51
C THR A 69 0.29 7.34 14.12
N ASN A 70 1.31 7.10 14.95
CA ASN A 70 2.69 7.47 14.63
C ASN A 70 3.21 6.71 13.41
N HIS A 71 2.91 5.41 13.33
CA HIS A 71 3.28 4.59 12.19
C HIS A 71 2.63 5.08 10.88
N LEU A 72 1.34 5.41 10.92
CA LEU A 72 0.60 5.96 9.78
C LEU A 72 1.17 7.30 9.30
N LEU A 73 1.55 8.19 10.22
CA LEU A 73 2.22 9.45 9.87
C LEU A 73 3.53 9.17 9.14
N PHE A 74 4.38 8.30 9.68
CA PHE A 74 5.65 7.94 9.05
C PHE A 74 5.47 7.29 7.67
N MET A 75 4.51 6.37 7.53
CA MET A 75 4.17 5.78 6.22
C MET A 75 3.71 6.84 5.22
N THR A 76 2.92 7.80 5.67
CA THR A 76 2.42 8.91 4.83
C THR A 76 3.57 9.78 4.34
N GLU A 77 4.48 10.17 5.23
CA GLU A 77 5.65 10.98 4.91
C GLU A 77 6.55 10.26 3.90
N ASN A 78 6.90 9.00 4.15
CA ASN A 78 7.73 8.21 3.23
C ASN A 78 7.09 8.04 1.85
N ALA A 79 5.78 7.79 1.80
CA ALA A 79 5.07 7.64 0.53
C ALA A 79 5.09 8.96 -0.27
N ILE A 80 4.90 10.09 0.40
CA ILE A 80 4.97 11.43 -0.23
C ILE A 80 6.39 11.70 -0.73
N GLU A 81 7.42 11.46 0.09
CA GLU A 81 8.81 11.65 -0.30
C GLU A 81 9.17 10.82 -1.54
N LYS A 82 8.80 9.53 -1.53
CA LYS A 82 9.02 8.64 -2.67
C LYS A 82 8.31 9.13 -3.94
N LEU A 83 7.07 9.62 -3.81
CA LEU A 83 6.33 10.19 -4.94
C LEU A 83 7.03 11.44 -5.50
N VAL A 84 7.57 12.29 -4.63
CA VAL A 84 8.31 13.49 -5.04
C VAL A 84 9.57 13.11 -5.81
N VAL A 85 10.35 12.14 -5.29
CA VAL A 85 11.57 11.65 -5.96
C VAL A 85 11.24 11.12 -7.36
N LEU A 86 10.25 10.23 -7.47
CA LEU A 86 9.85 9.65 -8.76
C LEU A 86 9.36 10.70 -9.76
N LYS A 87 8.70 11.76 -9.30
CA LYS A 87 8.25 12.87 -10.16
C LYS A 87 9.36 13.83 -10.57
N GLN A 88 10.46 13.89 -9.83
CA GLN A 88 11.62 14.74 -10.16
C GLN A 88 12.63 14.05 -11.10
N GLU A 89 12.65 12.72 -11.11
CA GLU A 89 13.46 11.92 -12.04
C GLU A 89 12.88 11.85 -13.47
N HIS A 90 11.73 12.51 -13.71
CA HIS A 90 11.03 12.64 -15.00
C HIS A 90 10.96 14.09 -15.47
#